data_AF-A0A849Z230-F1
#
_entry.id   AF-A0A849Z230-F1
#
_cell.length_a   1.000
_cell.length_b   1.000
_cell.length_c   1.000
_cell.angle_alpha   90.00
_cell.angle_beta   90.00
_cell.angle_gamma   90.00
#
_symmetry.space_group_name_H-M   'P 1'
#
loop_
_entity.id
_entity.type
_entity.pdbx_description
1 polymer ?
#
loop_
_entity_poly.entity_id
_entity_poly.type
_entity_poly.pdbx_seq_one_letter_code
_entity_poly.pdbx_strand_id
1 'polypeptide(L)'
;MRSLGADAAQVTSWGKGAVVVLALSACGRFEQAAPSASATAVAAPDPPPKTRPPADPVRIWVKIGKEDITTESGVLVPLPPPDKRSEGVEAKHKRSGAVADMHIVALAKAIPSCHDKPVVIEVEPETTFRLLEEVAFTLAEQGCKSFEARVIGDAPREFKFTTPVHADIEAPKILAELQDGGIALTTPVGSVGPNCEGSAKGVTIARQEGRLPSGALTLCAAKLKAGTKELTTARMVLLAAAPATSCADVVDAARALERHGNEALFPEVVIGAAD
;
A
#
# COMPACT_ATOMS: atom_id res chain seq x y z
N MET A 1 -14.45 12.57 -53.02
CA MET A 1 -15.21 12.60 -51.75
C MET A 1 -15.53 11.17 -51.35
N ARG A 2 -14.75 10.57 -50.43
CA ARG A 2 -15.08 9.32 -49.75
C ARG A 2 -14.78 9.50 -48.27
N SER A 3 -15.83 9.40 -47.46
CA SER A 3 -15.82 9.46 -46.02
C SER A 3 -15.22 8.16 -45.48
N LEU A 4 -14.14 8.24 -44.69
CA LEU A 4 -13.64 7.14 -43.87
C LEU A 4 -14.25 7.34 -42.47
N GLY A 5 -15.22 6.47 -42.13
CA GLY A 5 -15.76 6.38 -40.79
C GLY A 5 -14.73 5.77 -39.86
N ALA A 6 -14.47 6.42 -38.73
CA ALA A 6 -13.68 5.89 -37.64
C ALA A 6 -14.58 5.01 -36.76
N ASP A 7 -14.37 3.70 -36.82
CA ASP A 7 -14.93 2.76 -35.84
C ASP A 7 -14.20 2.95 -34.51
N ALA A 8 -14.94 3.47 -33.52
CA ALA A 8 -14.51 3.49 -32.14
C ALA A 8 -14.65 2.07 -31.55
N ALA A 9 -13.54 1.35 -31.48
CA ALA A 9 -13.47 0.10 -30.73
C ALA A 9 -13.64 0.38 -29.23
N GLN A 10 -14.81 0.06 -28.69
CA GLN A 10 -15.03 -0.02 -27.25
C GLN A 10 -14.17 -1.17 -26.69
N VAL A 11 -13.11 -0.82 -25.96
CA VAL A 11 -12.39 -1.76 -25.10
C VAL A 11 -13.23 -1.95 -23.84
N THR A 12 -14.13 -2.93 -23.88
CA THR A 12 -14.84 -3.44 -22.71
C THR A 12 -14.11 -4.65 -22.14
N SER A 13 -14.17 -4.75 -20.81
CA SER A 13 -13.71 -5.86 -19.96
C SER A 13 -12.22 -5.90 -19.59
N TRP A 14 -11.98 -5.68 -18.30
CA TRP A 14 -10.86 -6.22 -17.58
C TRP A 14 -10.95 -7.75 -17.68
N GLY A 15 -9.88 -8.37 -18.17
CA GLY A 15 -9.81 -9.82 -18.33
C GLY A 15 -10.12 -10.51 -17.01
N LYS A 16 -11.08 -11.44 -17.04
CA LYS A 16 -11.45 -12.31 -15.93
C LYS A 16 -10.28 -13.23 -15.56
N GLY A 17 -9.38 -12.75 -14.70
CA GLY A 17 -8.73 -13.60 -13.70
C GLY A 17 -9.76 -13.85 -12.61
N ALA A 18 -10.14 -15.11 -12.39
CA ALA A 18 -11.26 -15.48 -11.55
C ALA A 18 -11.07 -15.04 -10.08
N VAL A 19 -11.82 -14.02 -9.66
CA VAL A 19 -12.16 -13.81 -8.25
C VAL A 19 -13.63 -14.19 -8.10
N VAL A 20 -13.87 -15.43 -7.68
CA VAL A 20 -15.20 -15.91 -7.28
C VAL A 20 -15.33 -15.68 -5.78
N VAL A 21 -16.22 -14.79 -5.36
CA VAL A 21 -16.64 -14.69 -3.95
C VAL A 21 -18.17 -14.61 -3.90
N LEU A 22 -18.78 -15.68 -3.41
CA LEU A 22 -20.19 -15.76 -3.02
C LEU A 22 -20.34 -15.16 -1.62
N ALA A 23 -21.18 -14.15 -1.46
CA ALA A 23 -21.51 -13.56 -0.16
C ALA A 23 -22.95 -13.90 0.23
N LEU A 24 -23.13 -14.47 1.42
CA LEU A 24 -24.40 -14.56 2.14
C LEU A 24 -24.39 -13.51 3.26
N SER A 25 -25.43 -12.69 3.25
CA SER A 25 -25.65 -11.53 4.12
C SER A 25 -26.43 -11.93 5.37
N ALA A 26 -26.13 -11.32 6.51
CA ALA A 26 -27.04 -11.23 7.65
C ALA A 26 -26.90 -9.86 8.34
N CYS A 27 -28.02 -9.14 8.40
CA CYS A 27 -28.19 -7.80 8.94
C CYS A 27 -28.09 -7.74 10.48
N GLY A 28 -27.69 -6.56 10.99
CA GLY A 28 -27.93 -6.15 12.37
C GLY A 28 -28.23 -4.64 12.44
N ARG A 29 -29.46 -4.28 12.81
CA ARG A 29 -29.96 -2.93 13.11
C ARG A 29 -29.59 -2.57 14.56
N PHE A 30 -29.14 -1.35 14.82
CA PHE A 30 -29.01 -0.83 16.19
C PHE A 30 -29.95 0.37 16.38
N GLU A 31 -30.90 0.22 17.31
CA GLU A 31 -31.80 1.27 17.81
C GLU A 31 -31.10 2.10 18.89
N GLN A 32 -31.25 3.41 18.82
CA GLN A 32 -30.69 4.38 19.76
C GLN A 32 -31.79 4.81 20.72
N ALA A 33 -31.68 4.46 22.01
CA ALA A 33 -32.54 4.97 23.07
C ALA A 33 -31.76 5.95 23.95
N ALA A 34 -32.32 7.14 24.18
CA ALA A 34 -31.81 8.12 25.13
C ALA A 34 -32.48 7.95 26.50
N PRO A 35 -31.74 8.13 27.60
CA PRO A 35 -32.36 8.45 28.88
C PRO A 35 -32.04 9.88 29.33
N SER A 36 -33.08 10.52 29.85
CA SER A 36 -33.06 11.77 30.62
C SER A 36 -33.08 11.41 32.10
N ALA A 37 -32.15 11.95 32.91
CA ALA A 37 -32.29 11.98 34.37
C ALA A 37 -31.39 13.05 35.01
N SER A 38 -32.00 13.88 35.85
CA SER A 38 -31.38 14.85 36.75
C SER A 38 -30.57 14.16 37.85
N ALA A 39 -29.35 14.64 38.11
CA ALA A 39 -28.48 14.11 39.17
C ALA A 39 -28.30 15.13 40.31
N THR A 40 -28.62 14.67 41.51
CA THR A 40 -28.26 15.28 42.80
C THR A 40 -26.75 15.13 43.03
N ALA A 41 -26.05 16.22 43.37
CA ALA A 41 -24.61 16.22 43.58
C ALA A 41 -24.22 15.44 44.86
N VAL A 42 -23.72 14.23 44.68
CA VAL A 42 -22.99 13.44 45.69
C VAL A 42 -21.50 13.83 45.58
N ALA A 43 -20.83 14.01 46.72
CA ALA A 43 -19.40 14.30 46.78
C ALA A 43 -18.60 13.29 45.95
N ALA A 44 -17.71 13.81 45.10
CA ALA A 44 -16.94 13.00 44.16
C ALA A 44 -16.03 12.01 44.90
N PRO A 45 -16.06 10.71 44.56
CA PRO A 45 -15.08 9.75 45.07
C PRO A 45 -13.68 10.15 44.62
N ASP A 46 -12.67 9.78 45.43
CA ASP A 46 -11.27 9.99 45.10
C ASP A 46 -10.97 9.50 43.67
N PRO A 47 -10.14 10.24 42.89
CA PRO A 47 -9.80 9.83 41.54
C PRO A 47 -9.17 8.43 41.60
N PRO A 48 -9.60 7.49 40.74
CA PRO A 48 -9.03 6.15 40.72
C PRO A 48 -7.52 6.25 40.53
N PRO A 49 -6.73 5.37 41.17
CA PRO A 49 -5.29 5.35 41.02
C PRO A 49 -4.95 5.33 39.53
N LYS A 50 -4.08 6.26 39.10
CA LYS A 50 -3.65 6.39 37.70
C LYS A 50 -3.20 5.02 37.20
N THR A 51 -4.03 4.39 36.37
CA THR A 51 -3.70 3.13 35.71
C THR A 51 -2.42 3.37 34.93
N ARG A 52 -1.39 2.57 35.22
CA ARG A 52 -0.15 2.58 34.45
C ARG A 52 -0.53 2.43 32.97
N PRO A 53 -0.04 3.29 32.06
CA PRO A 53 -0.28 3.14 30.64
C PRO A 53 0.07 1.70 30.25
N PRO A 54 -0.75 1.02 29.42
CA PRO A 54 -0.41 -0.31 28.94
C PRO A 54 1.00 -0.26 28.32
N ALA A 55 1.83 -1.24 28.66
CA ALA A 55 3.16 -1.35 28.04
C ALA A 55 2.98 -1.37 26.52
N ASP A 56 3.87 -0.69 25.80
CA ASP A 56 3.81 -0.65 24.34
C ASP A 56 3.74 -2.09 23.80
N PRO A 57 2.83 -2.36 22.84
CA PRO A 57 2.69 -3.70 22.30
C PRO A 57 4.03 -4.15 21.71
N VAL A 58 4.45 -5.37 22.04
CA VAL A 58 5.65 -5.99 21.48
C VAL A 58 5.50 -6.05 19.96
N ARG A 59 6.31 -5.25 19.25
CA ARG A 59 6.31 -5.18 17.79
C ARG A 59 7.39 -6.10 17.24
N ILE A 60 7.16 -6.66 16.05
CA ILE A 60 8.21 -7.35 15.30
C ILE A 60 8.89 -6.32 14.43
N TRP A 61 10.21 -6.27 14.46
CA TRP A 61 10.98 -5.30 13.69
C TRP A 61 11.86 -6.01 12.65
N VAL A 62 11.78 -5.52 11.41
CA VAL A 62 12.61 -5.95 10.28
C VAL A 62 13.21 -4.71 9.65
N LYS A 63 14.51 -4.72 9.36
CA LYS A 63 15.17 -3.63 8.62
C LYS A 63 15.79 -4.15 7.33
N ILE A 64 15.50 -3.44 6.24
CA ILE A 64 16.20 -3.52 4.97
C ILE A 64 17.22 -2.38 4.96
N GLY A 65 18.42 -2.70 5.41
CA GLY A 65 19.52 -1.77 5.56
C GLY A 65 20.26 -1.50 4.24
N LYS A 66 21.42 -0.86 4.35
CA LYS A 66 22.28 -0.61 3.18
C LYS A 66 22.92 -1.89 2.66
N GLU A 67 23.25 -2.84 3.52
CA GLU A 67 24.05 -4.03 3.15
C GLU A 67 23.33 -5.35 3.45
N ASP A 68 22.28 -5.33 4.27
CA ASP A 68 21.65 -6.53 4.79
C ASP A 68 20.16 -6.34 5.14
N ILE A 69 19.49 -7.47 5.31
CA ILE A 69 18.20 -7.57 6.00
C ILE A 69 18.47 -8.08 7.41
N THR A 70 17.96 -7.36 8.41
CA THR A 70 18.20 -7.63 9.83
C THR A 70 16.89 -7.67 10.62
N THR A 71 16.93 -8.37 11.76
CA THR A 71 15.88 -8.33 12.79
C THR A 71 16.53 -8.09 14.15
N GLU A 72 15.74 -8.07 15.22
CA GLU A 72 16.26 -8.02 16.60
C GLU A 72 17.21 -9.18 16.93
N SER A 73 17.12 -10.30 16.21
CA SER A 73 18.01 -11.47 16.37
C SER A 73 19.34 -11.34 15.64
N GLY A 74 19.53 -10.29 14.84
CA GLY A 74 20.76 -10.02 14.08
C GLY A 74 20.58 -10.04 12.57
N VAL A 75 21.70 -10.19 11.86
CA VAL A 75 21.76 -10.21 10.40
C VAL A 75 21.20 -11.51 9.84
N LEU A 76 20.28 -11.42 8.89
CA LEU A 76 19.64 -12.58 8.26
C LEU A 76 20.20 -12.87 6.87
N VAL A 77 20.27 -11.83 6.03
CA VAL A 77 20.58 -11.98 4.59
C VAL A 77 21.38 -10.79 4.11
N PRO A 78 22.55 -10.98 3.48
CA PRO A 78 23.25 -9.90 2.78
C PRO A 78 22.45 -9.48 1.54
N LEU A 79 22.34 -8.18 1.32
CA LEU A 79 21.74 -7.61 0.11
C LEU A 79 22.72 -7.70 -1.07
N PRO A 80 22.22 -7.86 -2.31
CA PRO A 80 23.07 -7.80 -3.48
C PRO A 80 23.63 -6.37 -3.70
N PRO A 81 24.64 -6.24 -4.57
CA PRO A 81 25.12 -4.94 -5.04
C PRO A 81 23.96 -4.03 -5.52
N PRO A 82 24.06 -2.70 -5.36
CA PRO A 82 22.96 -1.78 -5.67
C PRO A 82 22.32 -1.94 -7.06
N ASP A 83 23.13 -2.18 -8.09
CA ASP A 83 22.69 -2.38 -9.49
C ASP A 83 21.92 -3.70 -9.71
N LYS A 84 21.92 -4.59 -8.72
CA LYS A 84 21.23 -5.88 -8.73
C LYS A 84 20.02 -5.96 -7.81
N ARG A 85 19.71 -4.89 -7.05
CA ARG A 85 18.62 -4.92 -6.07
C ARG A 85 17.23 -5.00 -6.67
N SER A 86 17.06 -4.60 -7.92
CA SER A 86 15.78 -4.79 -8.64
C SER A 86 15.47 -6.27 -8.91
N GLU A 87 16.46 -7.17 -8.80
CA GLU A 87 16.31 -8.62 -8.90
C GLU A 87 15.93 -9.26 -7.54
N GLY A 88 15.97 -8.46 -6.47
CA GLY A 88 15.69 -8.89 -5.10
C GLY A 88 16.85 -9.62 -4.44
N VAL A 89 16.57 -10.37 -3.37
CA VAL A 89 17.56 -11.18 -2.66
C VAL A 89 18.13 -12.28 -3.58
N GLU A 90 19.39 -12.67 -3.39
CA GLU A 90 20.00 -13.75 -4.17
C GLU A 90 19.25 -15.09 -3.99
N ALA A 91 19.14 -15.87 -5.08
CA ALA A 91 18.41 -17.14 -5.11
C ALA A 91 18.80 -18.15 -4.01
N LYS A 92 20.07 -18.14 -3.56
CA LYS A 92 20.55 -19.04 -2.49
C LYS A 92 19.89 -18.80 -1.13
N HIS A 93 19.28 -17.64 -0.92
CA HIS A 93 18.55 -17.28 0.29
C HIS A 93 17.02 -17.43 0.14
N LYS A 94 16.57 -17.83 -1.04
CA LYS A 94 15.15 -17.97 -1.38
C LYS A 94 14.71 -19.43 -1.39
N ARG A 95 13.41 -19.67 -1.24
CA ARG A 95 12.83 -21.02 -1.40
C ARG A 95 12.93 -21.40 -2.90
N SER A 96 13.30 -22.64 -3.19
CA SER A 96 13.40 -23.12 -4.57
C SER A 96 12.03 -23.30 -5.24
N GLY A 97 11.88 -22.86 -6.49
CA GLY A 97 10.69 -23.07 -7.32
C GLY A 97 10.20 -21.78 -8.01
N ALA A 98 9.44 -21.92 -9.10
CA ALA A 98 9.01 -20.78 -9.93
C ALA A 98 8.08 -19.78 -9.23
N VAL A 99 7.35 -20.21 -8.20
CA VAL A 99 6.41 -19.38 -7.41
C VAL A 99 7.02 -18.98 -6.06
N ALA A 100 8.25 -19.39 -5.80
CA ALA A 100 8.91 -19.27 -4.50
C ALA A 100 10.03 -18.22 -4.48
N ASP A 101 10.21 -17.49 -5.58
CA ASP A 101 11.26 -16.49 -5.77
C ASP A 101 11.11 -15.27 -4.85
N MET A 102 9.93 -15.05 -4.26
CA MET A 102 9.67 -13.99 -3.29
C MET A 102 9.98 -14.39 -1.84
N HIS A 103 10.11 -15.69 -1.55
CA HIS A 103 10.17 -16.18 -0.18
C HIS A 103 11.60 -16.24 0.37
N ILE A 104 11.92 -15.43 1.36
CA ILE A 104 13.23 -15.36 2.02
C ILE A 104 13.28 -16.37 3.19
N VAL A 105 14.01 -17.47 3.01
CA VAL A 105 14.03 -18.60 3.96
C VAL A 105 14.56 -18.19 5.34
N ALA A 106 15.61 -17.38 5.39
CA ALA A 106 16.21 -16.93 6.65
C ALA A 106 15.24 -16.05 7.47
N LEU A 107 14.45 -15.21 6.79
CA LEU A 107 13.45 -14.35 7.42
C LEU A 107 12.28 -15.17 7.97
N ALA A 108 11.75 -16.11 7.19
CA ALA A 108 10.70 -17.01 7.65
C ALA A 108 11.13 -17.82 8.89
N LYS A 109 12.38 -18.28 8.92
CA LYS A 109 12.93 -18.99 10.10
C LYS A 109 13.06 -18.08 11.33
N ALA A 110 13.43 -16.82 11.13
CA ALA A 110 13.58 -15.85 12.22
C ALA A 110 12.22 -15.40 12.79
N ILE A 111 11.18 -15.38 11.96
CA ILE A 111 9.83 -14.96 12.33
C ILE A 111 8.85 -16.07 11.93
N PRO A 112 8.80 -17.19 12.68
CA PRO A 112 7.99 -18.35 12.29
C PRO A 112 6.47 -18.12 12.38
N SER A 113 6.05 -17.08 13.11
CA SER A 113 4.66 -16.61 13.16
C SER A 113 4.60 -15.22 13.79
N CYS A 114 3.73 -14.37 13.25
CA CYS A 114 3.45 -13.03 13.75
C CYS A 114 2.03 -12.87 14.31
N HIS A 115 1.07 -13.70 13.89
CA HIS A 115 -0.33 -13.62 14.32
C HIS A 115 -0.85 -12.15 14.26
N ASP A 116 -1.33 -11.61 15.38
CA ASP A 116 -1.84 -10.24 15.50
C ASP A 116 -0.78 -9.22 15.96
N LYS A 117 0.51 -9.61 15.99
CA LYS A 117 1.59 -8.68 16.35
C LYS A 117 1.83 -7.70 15.20
N PRO A 118 1.86 -6.38 15.48
CA PRO A 118 2.21 -5.41 14.47
C PRO A 118 3.67 -5.61 14.04
N VAL A 119 3.89 -5.59 12.72
CA VAL A 119 5.23 -5.68 12.14
C VAL A 119 5.63 -4.30 11.64
N VAL A 120 6.84 -3.85 11.97
CA VAL A 120 7.45 -2.64 11.43
C VAL A 120 8.58 -3.05 10.49
N ILE A 121 8.54 -2.55 9.26
CA ILE A 121 9.58 -2.74 8.24
C ILE A 121 10.29 -1.39 8.05
N GLU A 122 11.52 -1.26 8.52
CA GLU A 122 12.36 -0.10 8.23
C GLU A 122 13.14 -0.31 6.94
N VAL A 123 13.18 0.69 6.07
CA VAL A 123 13.85 0.62 4.77
C VAL A 123 14.75 1.83 4.55
N GLU A 124 15.93 1.62 4.00
CA GLU A 124 16.73 2.74 3.48
C GLU A 124 15.99 3.40 2.30
N PRO A 125 16.11 4.72 2.09
CA PRO A 125 15.40 5.42 1.00
C PRO A 125 15.66 4.82 -0.40
N GLU A 126 16.90 4.40 -0.65
CA GLU A 126 17.38 3.80 -1.90
C GLU A 126 17.08 2.30 -2.02
N THR A 127 16.36 1.73 -1.05
CA THR A 127 15.90 0.33 -1.14
C THR A 127 14.98 0.21 -2.35
N THR A 128 15.19 -0.80 -3.18
CA THR A 128 14.30 -1.06 -4.31
C THR A 128 13.00 -1.69 -3.82
N PHE A 129 11.92 -1.39 -4.53
CA PHE A 129 10.59 -1.91 -4.22
C PHE A 129 10.56 -3.44 -4.18
N ARG A 130 11.32 -4.09 -5.07
CA ARG A 130 11.46 -5.56 -5.07
C ARG A 130 11.87 -6.14 -3.71
N LEU A 131 12.83 -5.54 -3.02
CA LEU A 131 13.29 -6.04 -1.72
C LEU A 131 12.22 -5.89 -0.64
N LEU A 132 11.49 -4.78 -0.67
CA LEU A 132 10.36 -4.53 0.23
C LEU A 132 9.23 -5.54 -0.01
N GLU A 133 8.89 -5.82 -1.28
CA GLU A 133 7.90 -6.84 -1.61
C GLU A 133 8.30 -8.24 -1.15
N GLU A 134 9.57 -8.64 -1.31
CA GLU A 134 10.04 -9.96 -0.86
C GLU A 134 9.94 -10.13 0.66
N VAL A 135 10.28 -9.07 1.40
CA VAL A 135 10.12 -9.04 2.86
C VAL A 135 8.65 -9.10 3.25
N ALA A 136 7.80 -8.24 2.67
CA ALA A 136 6.36 -8.22 2.96
C ALA A 136 5.69 -9.56 2.61
N PHE A 137 5.98 -10.11 1.43
CA PHE A 137 5.49 -11.42 0.99
C PHE A 137 5.88 -12.53 1.96
N THR A 138 7.17 -12.58 2.34
CA THR A 138 7.67 -13.59 3.27
C THR A 138 6.94 -13.51 4.61
N LEU A 139 6.79 -12.31 5.16
CA LEU A 139 6.10 -12.09 6.43
C LEU A 139 4.60 -12.46 6.34
N ALA A 140 3.95 -12.15 5.22
CA ALA A 140 2.56 -12.51 5.01
C ALA A 140 2.36 -14.04 4.92
N GLU A 141 3.28 -14.78 4.31
CA GLU A 141 3.30 -16.24 4.39
C GLU A 141 3.48 -16.77 5.83
N GLN A 142 4.07 -15.98 6.74
CA GLN A 142 4.16 -16.30 8.17
C GLN A 142 2.91 -15.87 8.98
N GLY A 143 1.84 -15.46 8.29
CA GLY A 143 0.55 -15.13 8.90
C GLY A 143 0.44 -13.69 9.40
N CYS A 144 1.30 -12.77 8.93
CA CYS A 144 1.24 -11.36 9.31
C CYS A 144 0.13 -10.69 8.52
N LYS A 145 -0.81 -10.03 9.21
CA LYS A 145 -1.98 -9.41 8.58
C LYS A 145 -1.78 -7.93 8.22
N SER A 146 -0.84 -7.27 8.88
CA SER A 146 -0.55 -5.85 8.67
C SER A 146 0.91 -5.55 8.92
N PHE A 147 1.39 -4.50 8.24
CA PHE A 147 2.75 -4.04 8.30
C PHE A 147 2.73 -2.51 8.42
N GLU A 148 3.74 -1.95 9.06
CA GLU A 148 4.05 -0.52 9.01
C GLU A 148 5.40 -0.39 8.30
N ALA A 149 5.46 0.15 7.09
CA ALA A 149 6.76 0.46 6.47
C ALA A 149 7.24 1.88 6.82
N ARG A 150 8.53 2.04 7.10
CA ARG A 150 9.14 3.31 7.48
C ARG A 150 10.43 3.51 6.70
N VAL A 151 10.54 4.64 6.00
CA VAL A 151 11.82 5.05 5.43
C VAL A 151 12.71 5.56 6.58
N ILE A 152 13.94 5.06 6.67
CA ILE A 152 14.89 5.46 7.71
C ILE A 152 15.21 6.94 7.56
N GLY A 153 15.11 7.69 8.65
CA GLY A 153 15.29 9.15 8.68
C GLY A 153 14.00 9.95 8.53
N ASP A 154 12.91 9.32 8.08
CA ASP A 154 11.58 9.93 8.00
C ASP A 154 10.77 9.69 9.28
N ALA A 155 9.71 10.50 9.46
CA ALA A 155 8.71 10.22 10.48
C ALA A 155 8.03 8.86 10.20
N PRO A 156 7.77 8.05 11.24
CA PRO A 156 7.00 6.82 11.13
C PRO A 156 5.71 6.96 10.33
N ARG A 157 5.46 6.01 9.42
CA ARG A 157 4.18 5.85 8.74
C ARG A 157 3.75 4.39 8.76
N GLU A 158 2.45 4.21 8.65
CA GLU A 158 1.82 2.91 8.45
C GLU A 158 1.46 2.80 6.98
N PHE A 159 1.94 1.74 6.31
CA PHE A 159 1.53 1.40 4.95
C PHE A 159 0.91 0.03 4.98
N LYS A 160 -0.31 -0.10 4.45
CA LYS A 160 -0.94 -1.41 4.34
C LYS A 160 -0.46 -2.08 3.05
N PHE A 161 0.28 -3.18 3.19
CA PHE A 161 0.54 -4.07 2.08
C PHE A 161 -0.60 -5.07 1.99
N THR A 162 -1.05 -5.36 0.79
CA THR A 162 -2.11 -6.36 0.56
C THR A 162 -1.55 -7.58 -0.13
N THR A 163 -0.32 -7.98 0.18
CA THR A 163 0.23 -9.21 -0.40
C THR A 163 0.33 -10.26 0.71
N PRO A 164 -0.43 -11.37 0.63
CA PRO A 164 -1.46 -11.65 -0.37
C PRO A 164 -2.74 -10.84 -0.13
N VAL A 165 -3.51 -10.60 -1.20
CA VAL A 165 -4.74 -9.80 -1.14
C VAL A 165 -5.74 -10.54 -0.26
N HIS A 166 -6.05 -9.97 0.91
CA HIS A 166 -7.09 -10.53 1.75
C HIS A 166 -8.45 -10.28 1.08
N ALA A 167 -9.29 -11.33 1.04
CA ALA A 167 -10.58 -11.32 0.32
C ALA A 167 -11.62 -10.34 0.90
N ASP A 168 -11.34 -9.71 2.04
CA ASP A 168 -12.18 -8.75 2.75
C ASP A 168 -11.90 -7.29 2.39
N ILE A 169 -10.93 -7.02 1.51
CA ILE A 169 -10.56 -5.67 1.10
C ILE A 169 -11.44 -5.21 -0.07
N GLU A 170 -12.11 -4.05 0.08
CA GLU A 170 -12.87 -3.44 -1.02
C GLU A 170 -11.95 -3.27 -2.24
N ALA A 171 -12.43 -3.65 -3.42
CA ALA A 171 -11.63 -3.53 -4.63
C ALA A 171 -11.21 -2.07 -4.86
N PRO A 172 -9.90 -1.80 -5.06
CA PRO A 172 -9.39 -0.45 -5.27
C PRO A 172 -10.02 0.12 -6.55
N LYS A 173 -10.57 1.33 -6.45
CA LYS A 173 -11.17 2.01 -7.61
C LYS A 173 -10.15 2.74 -8.47
N ILE A 174 -8.92 2.87 -7.99
CA ILE A 174 -7.81 3.47 -8.72
C ILE A 174 -6.61 2.55 -8.58
N LEU A 175 -5.97 2.30 -9.71
CA LEU A 175 -4.65 1.70 -9.80
C LEU A 175 -3.66 2.81 -10.17
N ALA A 176 -2.62 3.00 -9.35
CA ALA A 176 -1.50 3.86 -9.61
C ALA A 176 -0.24 3.01 -9.80
N GLU A 177 0.38 3.10 -10.97
CA GLU A 177 1.56 2.30 -11.31
C GLU A 177 2.77 3.22 -11.47
N LEU A 178 3.73 3.09 -10.55
CA LEU A 178 5.04 3.73 -10.63
C LEU A 178 5.93 2.98 -11.63
N GLN A 179 6.40 3.72 -12.63
CA GLN A 179 7.24 3.24 -13.72
C GLN A 179 8.46 4.18 -13.86
N ASP A 180 9.45 3.78 -14.66
CA ASP A 180 10.67 4.57 -14.89
C ASP A 180 10.34 6.00 -15.39
N GLY A 181 9.32 6.15 -16.24
CA GLY A 181 8.92 7.43 -16.82
C GLY A 181 8.02 8.31 -15.93
N GLY A 182 7.46 7.77 -14.84
CA GLY A 182 6.47 8.48 -14.02
C GLY A 182 5.40 7.56 -13.44
N ILE A 183 4.20 8.10 -13.23
CA ILE A 183 3.04 7.34 -12.75
C ILE A 183 1.99 7.24 -13.84
N ALA A 184 1.50 6.04 -14.09
CA ALA A 184 0.27 5.79 -14.83
C ALA A 184 -0.90 5.62 -13.84
N LEU A 185 -2.04 6.24 -14.13
CA LEU A 185 -3.26 6.09 -13.34
C LEU A 185 -4.35 5.45 -14.18
N THR A 186 -5.02 4.45 -13.60
CA THR A 186 -6.18 3.79 -14.19
C THR A 186 -7.36 3.86 -13.22
N THR A 187 -8.54 4.14 -13.75
CA THR A 187 -9.80 4.27 -13.01
C THR A 187 -10.85 3.32 -13.62
N PRO A 188 -12.07 3.20 -13.06
CA PRO A 188 -13.09 2.32 -13.63
C PRO A 188 -13.54 2.76 -15.03
N VAL A 189 -13.35 4.04 -15.37
CA VAL A 189 -13.69 4.60 -16.70
C VAL A 189 -12.55 4.48 -17.71
N GLY A 190 -11.36 4.01 -17.29
CA GLY A 190 -10.20 3.79 -18.14
C GLY A 190 -8.93 4.48 -17.65
N SER A 191 -7.90 4.44 -18.50
CA SER A 191 -6.61 5.09 -18.25
C SER A 191 -6.73 6.62 -18.30
N VAL A 192 -6.05 7.28 -17.38
CA VAL A 192 -6.05 8.73 -17.22
C VAL A 192 -4.96 9.33 -18.09
N GLY A 193 -5.31 10.28 -18.95
CA GLY A 193 -4.34 10.92 -19.84
C GLY A 193 -3.35 11.86 -19.13
N PRO A 194 -2.31 12.33 -19.83
CA PRO A 194 -1.25 13.18 -19.26
C PRO A 194 -1.80 14.40 -18.52
N ASN A 195 -1.17 14.77 -17.41
CA ASN A 195 -1.60 15.86 -16.51
C ASN A 195 -3.05 15.73 -16.02
N CYS A 196 -3.58 14.50 -16.06
CA CYS A 196 -4.94 14.16 -15.65
C CYS A 196 -6.00 14.85 -16.49
N GLU A 197 -5.76 14.81 -17.80
CA GLU A 197 -6.65 15.32 -18.83
C GLU A 197 -7.06 14.22 -19.79
N GLY A 198 -8.37 14.07 -19.96
CA GLY A 198 -8.96 13.09 -20.85
C GLY A 198 -8.55 11.65 -20.51
N SER A 199 -8.67 10.79 -21.52
CA SER A 199 -8.31 9.37 -21.43
C SER A 199 -7.22 9.07 -22.44
N ALA A 200 -6.09 8.56 -21.98
CA ALA A 200 -5.01 8.10 -22.83
C ALA A 200 -4.23 6.99 -22.13
N LYS A 201 -3.58 6.12 -22.91
CA LYS A 201 -2.67 5.10 -22.37
C LYS A 201 -1.32 5.72 -22.03
N GLY A 202 -0.63 5.15 -21.05
CA GLY A 202 0.74 5.49 -20.68
C GLY A 202 0.85 6.36 -19.44
N VAL A 203 1.92 7.15 -19.37
CA VAL A 203 2.26 7.96 -18.20
C VAL A 203 1.28 9.12 -18.04
N THR A 204 0.61 9.15 -16.90
CA THR A 204 -0.30 10.22 -16.49
C THR A 204 0.48 11.41 -15.92
N ILE A 205 1.46 11.13 -15.05
CA ILE A 205 2.32 12.15 -14.43
C ILE A 205 3.79 11.78 -14.71
N ALA A 206 4.43 12.54 -15.59
CA ALA A 206 5.84 12.30 -15.95
C ALA A 206 6.79 12.75 -14.83
N ARG A 207 7.92 12.06 -14.70
CA ARG A 207 9.02 12.52 -13.84
C ARG A 207 9.55 13.88 -14.31
N GLN A 208 9.96 14.70 -13.36
CA GLN A 208 10.63 15.98 -13.60
C GLN A 208 12.01 15.91 -12.97
N GLU A 209 13.06 16.11 -13.78
CA GLU A 209 14.46 16.04 -13.32
C GLU A 209 14.79 14.72 -12.58
N GLY A 210 14.22 13.61 -13.06
CA GLY A 210 14.40 12.27 -12.47
C GLY A 210 13.55 11.99 -11.23
N ARG A 211 12.81 12.97 -10.72
CA ARG A 211 11.99 12.84 -9.51
C ARG A 211 10.51 12.76 -9.82
N LEU A 212 9.76 12.10 -8.95
CA LEU A 212 8.31 12.13 -8.99
C LEU A 212 7.79 13.52 -8.57
N PRO A 213 7.05 14.26 -9.42
CA PRO A 213 6.45 15.52 -9.01
C PRO A 213 5.20 15.27 -8.15
N SER A 214 5.41 15.00 -6.85
CA SER A 214 4.36 14.64 -5.88
C SER A 214 3.19 15.64 -5.86
N GLY A 215 3.47 16.94 -5.98
CA GLY A 215 2.43 17.97 -6.08
C GLY A 215 1.52 17.82 -7.31
N ALA A 216 2.06 17.41 -8.46
CA ALA A 216 1.27 17.14 -9.66
C ALA A 216 0.40 15.89 -9.48
N LEU A 217 0.92 14.86 -8.81
CA LEU A 217 0.14 13.67 -8.45
C LEU A 217 -1.01 14.00 -7.49
N THR A 218 -0.76 14.83 -6.47
CA THR A 218 -1.81 15.27 -5.53
C THR A 218 -2.92 16.05 -6.23
N LEU A 219 -2.56 17.02 -7.08
CA LEU A 219 -3.55 17.80 -7.84
C LEU A 219 -4.37 16.90 -8.78
N CYS A 220 -3.71 15.94 -9.42
CA CYS A 220 -4.37 14.94 -10.24
C CYS A 220 -5.38 14.10 -9.44
N ALA A 221 -4.95 13.53 -8.32
CA ALA A 221 -5.77 12.71 -7.46
C ALA A 221 -7.00 13.48 -6.94
N ALA A 222 -6.82 14.75 -6.57
CA ALA A 222 -7.90 15.66 -6.21
C ALA A 222 -8.88 15.89 -7.38
N LYS A 223 -8.37 16.15 -8.59
CA LYS A 223 -9.18 16.34 -9.80
C LYS A 223 -10.00 15.09 -10.12
N LEU A 224 -9.40 13.90 -10.04
CA LEU A 224 -10.08 12.63 -10.27
C LEU A 224 -11.20 12.40 -9.25
N LYS A 225 -10.92 12.62 -7.97
CA LYS A 225 -11.87 12.43 -6.87
C LYS A 225 -13.07 13.38 -6.97
N ALA A 226 -12.84 14.64 -7.36
CA ALA A 226 -13.90 15.63 -7.54
C ALA A 226 -14.69 15.44 -8.85
N GLY A 227 -14.01 15.02 -9.93
CA GLY A 227 -14.58 14.95 -11.28
C GLY A 227 -15.28 13.64 -11.64
N THR A 228 -15.08 12.56 -10.88
CA THR A 228 -15.58 11.22 -11.22
C THR A 228 -16.52 10.72 -10.12
N LYS A 229 -17.80 10.55 -10.46
CA LYS A 229 -18.86 10.17 -9.49
C LYS A 229 -18.48 8.92 -8.69
N GLU A 230 -17.93 7.91 -9.36
CA GLU A 230 -17.51 6.63 -8.77
C GLU A 230 -16.37 6.78 -7.76
N LEU A 231 -15.55 7.82 -7.91
CA LEU A 231 -14.37 8.08 -7.08
C LEU A 231 -14.66 9.01 -5.89
N THR A 232 -15.77 9.74 -5.90
CA THR A 232 -16.15 10.65 -4.80
C THR A 232 -16.18 9.95 -3.43
N THR A 233 -16.67 8.71 -3.40
CA THR A 233 -16.74 7.86 -2.20
C THR A 233 -15.59 6.85 -2.10
N ALA A 234 -14.71 6.79 -3.10
CA ALA A 234 -13.56 5.89 -3.06
C ALA A 234 -12.63 6.28 -1.92
N ARG A 235 -12.27 5.29 -1.11
CA ARG A 235 -11.32 5.45 0.00
C ARG A 235 -9.96 4.85 -0.33
N MET A 236 -9.93 3.90 -1.24
CA MET A 236 -8.78 3.05 -1.50
C MET A 236 -8.15 3.26 -2.88
N VAL A 237 -6.82 3.28 -2.92
CA VAL A 237 -5.99 3.25 -4.13
C VAL A 237 -5.02 2.08 -4.01
N LEU A 238 -4.89 1.29 -5.07
CA LEU A 238 -3.80 0.34 -5.21
C LEU A 238 -2.62 1.06 -5.85
N LEU A 239 -1.50 1.11 -5.14
CA LEU A 239 -0.22 1.60 -5.61
C LEU A 239 0.67 0.39 -5.91
N ALA A 240 1.00 0.22 -7.17
CA ALA A 240 1.98 -0.74 -7.64
C ALA A 240 3.22 0.00 -8.16
N ALA A 241 4.36 -0.68 -8.17
CA ALA A 241 5.60 -0.09 -8.64
C ALA A 241 6.47 -1.12 -9.37
N ALA A 242 7.26 -0.64 -10.33
CA ALA A 242 8.27 -1.47 -10.97
C ALA A 242 9.33 -1.93 -9.94
N PRO A 243 9.90 -3.14 -10.08
CA PRO A 243 10.87 -3.71 -9.13
C PRO A 243 12.06 -2.80 -8.78
N ALA A 244 12.51 -1.97 -9.73
CA ALA A 244 13.64 -1.05 -9.57
C ALA A 244 13.28 0.28 -8.90
N THR A 245 11.99 0.58 -8.70
CA THR A 245 11.54 1.83 -8.09
C THR A 245 12.07 1.94 -6.66
N SER A 246 12.55 3.12 -6.25
CA SER A 246 13.00 3.33 -4.87
C SER A 246 11.82 3.33 -3.90
N CYS A 247 12.02 2.84 -2.68
CA CYS A 247 11.03 2.93 -1.62
C CYS A 247 10.67 4.39 -1.29
N ALA A 248 11.62 5.32 -1.42
CA ALA A 248 11.35 6.75 -1.29
C ALA A 248 10.28 7.23 -2.28
N ASP A 249 10.41 6.88 -3.57
CA ASP A 249 9.41 7.25 -4.59
C ASP A 249 8.04 6.60 -4.31
N VAL A 250 8.01 5.34 -3.85
CA VAL A 250 6.76 4.66 -3.45
C VAL A 250 6.08 5.39 -2.29
N VAL A 251 6.85 5.76 -1.26
CA VAL A 251 6.36 6.51 -0.09
C VAL A 251 5.84 7.90 -0.50
N ASP A 252 6.56 8.60 -1.36
CA ASP A 252 6.16 9.93 -1.83
C ASP A 252 4.90 9.88 -2.71
N ALA A 253 4.77 8.86 -3.55
CA ALA A 253 3.55 8.61 -4.31
C ALA A 253 2.35 8.34 -3.39
N ALA A 254 2.53 7.43 -2.41
CA ALA A 254 1.48 7.13 -1.44
C ALA A 254 1.05 8.38 -0.65
N ARG A 255 2.01 9.20 -0.18
CA ARG A 255 1.75 10.50 0.47
C ARG A 255 0.91 11.42 -0.41
N ALA A 256 1.29 11.54 -1.68
CA ALA A 256 0.61 12.41 -2.61
C ALA A 256 -0.82 11.95 -2.95
N LEU A 257 -1.10 10.64 -2.87
CA LEU A 257 -2.42 10.05 -3.08
C LEU A 257 -3.34 10.13 -1.85
N GLU A 258 -2.80 10.23 -0.64
CA GLU A 258 -3.62 10.20 0.59
C GLU A 258 -4.36 11.50 0.90
N ARG A 259 -3.74 12.66 0.65
CA ARG A 259 -4.28 13.96 1.11
C ARG A 259 -3.87 15.14 0.24
N HIS A 260 -4.70 16.18 0.24
CA HIS A 260 -4.42 17.49 -0.33
C HIS A 260 -4.71 18.57 0.70
N GLY A 261 -3.67 19.20 1.25
CA GLY A 261 -3.84 20.09 2.40
C GLY A 261 -4.44 19.35 3.60
N ASN A 262 -5.62 19.78 4.07
CA ASN A 262 -6.36 19.14 5.17
C ASN A 262 -7.43 18.15 4.69
N GLU A 263 -7.63 18.01 3.38
CA GLU A 263 -8.63 17.11 2.81
C GLU A 263 -8.02 15.73 2.56
N ALA A 264 -8.69 14.68 3.02
CA ALA A 264 -8.33 13.31 2.69
C ALA A 264 -8.76 13.00 1.24
N LEU A 265 -7.79 12.62 0.41
CA LEU A 265 -8.03 12.11 -0.93
C LEU A 265 -8.35 10.62 -0.84
N PHE A 266 -7.36 9.74 -0.81
CA PHE A 266 -7.56 8.31 -0.65
C PHE A 266 -6.89 7.83 0.64
N PRO A 267 -7.60 7.87 1.79
CA PRO A 267 -7.00 7.58 3.10
C PRO A 267 -6.46 6.15 3.24
N GLU A 268 -6.77 5.26 2.29
CA GLU A 268 -6.32 3.87 2.30
C GLU A 268 -5.48 3.61 1.04
N VAL A 269 -4.20 3.98 1.07
CA VAL A 269 -3.26 3.56 0.01
C VAL A 269 -2.74 2.18 0.34
N VAL A 270 -3.03 1.25 -0.56
CA VAL A 270 -2.63 -0.13 -0.51
C VAL A 270 -1.44 -0.33 -1.44
N ILE A 271 -0.37 -0.94 -0.95
CA ILE A 271 0.79 -1.29 -1.77
C ILE A 271 0.68 -2.75 -2.22
N GLY A 272 0.80 -3.00 -3.52
CA GLY A 272 0.75 -4.34 -4.09
C GLY A 272 1.67 -4.50 -5.30
N ALA A 273 1.78 -5.73 -5.80
CA ALA A 273 2.55 -6.03 -6.99
C ALA A 273 1.85 -5.50 -8.25
N ALA A 274 2.64 -5.06 -9.23
CA ALA A 274 2.15 -4.87 -10.59
C ALA A 274 2.07 -6.26 -11.24
N ASP A 275 0.87 -6.72 -11.58
CA ASP A 275 0.65 -7.96 -12.33
C ASP A 275 1.05 -7.82 -13.82
#